data_AF-A0A1C5LHH6-F1
#
_entry.id   AF-A0A1C5LHH6-F1
#
_cell.length_a   1.000
_cell.length_b   1.000
_cell.length_c   1.000
_cell.angle_alpha   90.00
_cell.angle_beta   90.00
_cell.angle_gamma   90.00
#
_symmetry.space_group_name_H-M   'P 1'
#
loop_
_entity.id
_entity.type
_entity.pdbx_description
1 polymer ?
#
loop_
_entity_poly.entity_id
_entity_poly.type
_entity_poly.pdbx_seq_one_letter_code
_entity_poly.pdbx_strand_id
1 'polypeptide(L)'
;MIPDKLRLSLIAALVLYFVLILLLLKKREISLKYTLLWLFAGVCMGILVIWPELITIIIGMIGIESSMNGLFILAIAFVIIILMSLTSIVTKQNEKIRSLTQTIGMMEKRIREQEAHEEKETGSD
;
A
#
# COMPACT_ATOMS: atom_id res chain seq x y z
N MET A 1 13.20 -23.07 -22.38
CA MET A 1 12.51 -21.96 -23.06
C MET A 1 11.23 -21.67 -22.29
N ILE A 2 11.06 -20.45 -21.79
CA ILE A 2 9.80 -20.02 -21.20
C ILE A 2 8.80 -19.94 -22.36
N PRO A 3 7.66 -20.68 -22.33
CA PRO A 3 6.73 -20.68 -23.44
C PRO A 3 6.15 -19.28 -23.66
N ASP A 4 6.13 -18.81 -24.91
CA ASP A 4 5.75 -17.44 -25.27
C ASP A 4 4.34 -17.05 -24.81
N LYS A 5 3.47 -18.05 -24.65
CA LYS A 5 2.12 -17.90 -24.09
C LYS A 5 2.13 -17.40 -22.64
N LEU A 6 3.10 -17.84 -21.84
CA LEU A 6 3.24 -17.42 -20.45
C LEU A 6 3.78 -15.99 -20.37
N ARG A 7 4.75 -15.64 -21.21
CA ARG A 7 5.25 -14.25 -21.34
C ARG A 7 4.12 -13.29 -21.69
N LEU A 8 3.29 -13.65 -22.67
CA LEU A 8 2.16 -12.81 -23.09
C LEU A 8 1.14 -12.62 -21.95
N SER A 9 0.84 -13.68 -21.21
CA SER A 9 -0.03 -13.64 -20.02
C SER A 9 0.53 -12.72 -18.92
N LEU A 10 1.83 -12.81 -18.62
CA LEU A 10 2.47 -11.94 -17.63
C LEU A 10 2.47 -10.47 -18.06
N ILE A 11 2.75 -10.19 -19.33
CA ILE A 11 2.70 -8.81 -19.86
C ILE A 11 1.27 -8.27 -19.77
N ALA A 12 0.25 -9.06 -20.14
CA ALA A 12 -1.14 -8.65 -20.02
C ALA A 12 -1.54 -8.38 -18.56
N ALA A 13 -1.12 -9.22 -17.61
CA ALA A 13 -1.35 -9.02 -16.18
C ALA A 13 -0.65 -7.75 -15.65
N LEU A 14 0.57 -7.47 -16.11
CA LEU A 14 1.32 -6.27 -15.74
C LEU A 14 0.66 -4.98 -16.27
N VAL A 15 0.19 -5.01 -17.53
CA VAL A 15 -0.55 -3.88 -18.12
C VAL A 15 -1.84 -3.64 -17.35
N LEU A 16 -2.60 -4.70 -17.04
CA LEU A 16 -3.81 -4.60 -16.23
C LEU A 16 -3.53 -4.01 -14.84
N TYR A 17 -2.45 -4.46 -14.19
CA TYR A 17 -1.99 -3.91 -12.91
C TYR A 17 -1.70 -2.40 -12.99
N PHE A 18 -0.98 -1.97 -14.03
CA PHE A 18 -0.69 -0.55 -14.24
C PHE A 18 -1.96 0.28 -14.47
N VAL A 19 -2.89 -0.24 -15.27
CA VAL A 19 -4.19 0.41 -15.52
C VAL A 19 -4.99 0.52 -14.22
N LEU A 20 -5.04 -0.53 -13.40
CA LEU A 20 -5.69 -0.49 -12.08
C LEU A 20 -5.06 0.57 -11.17
N ILE A 21 -3.74 0.68 -11.16
CA ILE A 21 -3.04 1.70 -10.37
C ILE A 21 -3.35 3.12 -10.85
N LEU A 22 -3.36 3.35 -12.16
CA LEU A 22 -3.73 4.64 -12.75
C LEU A 22 -5.20 5.00 -12.46
N LEU A 23 -6.10 4.02 -12.46
CA LEU A 23 -7.51 4.21 -12.09
C LEU A 23 -7.67 4.53 -10.60
N LEU A 24 -6.93 3.83 -9.71
CA LEU A 24 -6.90 4.14 -8.27
C LEU A 24 -6.31 5.53 -8.01
N LEU A 25 -5.28 5.94 -8.76
CA LEU A 25 -4.71 7.29 -8.70
C LEU A 25 -5.74 8.35 -9.13
N LYS A 26 -6.47 8.09 -10.22
CA LYS A 26 -7.53 8.97 -10.73
C LYS A 26 -8.69 9.14 -9.73
N LYS A 27 -9.00 8.11 -8.93
CA LYS A 27 -10.04 8.16 -7.90
C LYS A 27 -9.65 8.94 -6.63
N ARG A 28 -8.42 9.45 -6.49
CA ARG A 28 -7.94 10.27 -5.34
C ARG A 28 -8.14 9.67 -3.94
N GLU A 29 -8.56 8.40 -3.81
CA GLU A 29 -8.82 7.78 -2.51
C GLU A 29 -7.55 7.43 -1.74
N ILE A 30 -6.41 7.38 -2.42
CA ILE A 30 -5.11 7.02 -1.82
C ILE A 30 -4.21 8.26 -1.83
N SER A 31 -3.60 8.56 -0.68
CA SER A 31 -2.66 9.68 -0.59
C SER A 31 -1.52 9.50 -1.61
N LEU A 32 -1.23 10.55 -2.39
CA LEU A 32 -0.24 10.59 -3.48
C LEU A 32 1.11 9.94 -3.14
N LYS A 33 1.54 10.03 -1.87
CA LYS A 33 2.79 9.43 -1.40
C LYS A 33 2.81 7.89 -1.55
N TYR A 34 1.66 7.24 -1.39
CA TYR A 34 1.56 5.78 -1.39
C TYR A 34 1.45 5.21 -2.80
N THR A 35 0.70 5.89 -3.66
CA THR A 35 0.59 5.50 -5.07
C THR A 35 1.94 5.64 -5.79
N LEU A 36 2.78 6.59 -5.35
CA LEU A 36 4.14 6.75 -5.89
C LEU A 36 5.04 5.53 -5.59
N LEU A 37 4.96 4.98 -4.37
CA LEU A 37 5.70 3.78 -3.99
C LEU A 37 5.22 2.55 -4.78
N TRP A 38 3.89 2.42 -4.96
CA TRP A 38 3.28 1.36 -5.76
C TRP A 38 3.60 1.47 -7.25
N LEU A 39 3.61 2.69 -7.80
CA LEU A 39 3.99 2.95 -9.18
C LEU A 39 5.48 2.58 -9.39
N PHE A 40 6.36 2.98 -8.47
CA PHE A 40 7.77 2.64 -8.51
C PHE A 40 8.00 1.12 -8.45
N ALA A 41 7.33 0.44 -7.51
CA ALA A 41 7.35 -1.02 -7.40
C ALA A 41 6.86 -1.71 -8.68
N GLY A 42 5.77 -1.23 -9.26
CA GLY A 42 5.23 -1.71 -10.54
C GLY A 42 6.18 -1.51 -11.71
N VAL A 43 6.84 -0.35 -11.80
CA VAL A 43 7.88 -0.07 -12.81
C VAL A 43 9.04 -1.06 -12.66
N CYS A 44 9.56 -1.24 -11.44
CA CYS A 44 10.64 -2.19 -11.18
C CYS A 44 10.26 -3.62 -11.58
N MET A 45 9.04 -4.05 -11.23
CA MET A 45 8.53 -5.37 -11.59
C MET A 45 8.33 -5.51 -13.10
N GLY A 46 7.85 -4.46 -13.77
CA GLY A 46 7.69 -4.43 -15.22
C GLY A 46 9.02 -4.56 -15.98
N ILE A 47 10.05 -3.86 -15.50
CA ILE A 47 11.41 -3.97 -16.03
C ILE A 47 11.93 -5.41 -15.89
N LEU A 48 11.70 -6.05 -14.74
CA LEU A 48 12.10 -7.45 -14.50
C LEU A 48 11.35 -8.45 -15.41
N VAL A 49 10.08 -8.20 -15.74
CA VAL A 49 9.28 -9.04 -16.65
C VAL A 49 9.72 -8.87 -18.11
N ILE A 50 10.03 -7.64 -18.52
CA ILE A 50 10.52 -7.34 -19.88
C ILE A 50 11.94 -7.89 -20.07
N TRP A 51 12.78 -7.84 -19.03
CA TRP A 51 14.17 -8.27 -19.07
C TRP A 51 14.44 -9.49 -18.16
N PRO A 52 14.06 -10.70 -18.60
CA PRO A 52 14.17 -11.91 -17.79
C PRO A 52 15.62 -12.33 -17.50
N GLU A 53 16.60 -11.78 -18.23
CA GLU A 53 18.03 -12.02 -17.96
C GLU A 53 18.44 -11.57 -16.55
N LEU A 54 17.89 -10.45 -16.06
CA LEU A 54 18.13 -9.96 -14.70
C LEU A 54 17.62 -10.95 -13.64
N ILE A 55 16.45 -11.53 -13.90
CA ILE A 55 15.84 -12.54 -13.03
C ILE A 55 16.71 -13.80 -13.01
N THR A 56 17.19 -14.28 -14.17
CA THR A 56 18.08 -15.46 -14.22
C THR A 56 19.42 -15.25 -13.51
N ILE A 57 19.97 -14.03 -13.50
CA ILE A 57 21.20 -13.73 -12.76
C ILE A 57 20.97 -13.80 -11.25
N ILE A 58 19.86 -13.24 -10.75
CA ILE A 58 19.51 -13.25 -9.32
C ILE A 58 19.18 -14.68 -8.85
N ILE A 59 18.40 -15.41 -9.64
CA ILE A 59 18.04 -16.82 -9.37
C ILE A 59 19.28 -17.73 -9.43
N GLY A 60 20.21 -17.46 -10.35
CA GLY A 60 21.48 -18.17 -10.47
C GLY A 60 22.35 -18.00 -9.23
N MET A 61 22.36 -16.81 -8.61
CA MET A 61 23.01 -16.59 -7.30
C MET A 61 22.36 -17.38 -6.15
N ILE A 62 21.05 -17.59 -6.21
CA ILE A 62 20.30 -18.35 -5.19
C ILE A 62 20.42 -19.87 -5.41
N GLY A 63 20.90 -20.32 -6.58
CA GLY A 63 21.15 -21.74 -6.87
C GLY A 63 19.91 -22.54 -7.32
N ILE A 64 18.88 -21.86 -7.83
CA ILE A 64 17.64 -22.51 -8.30
C ILE A 64 17.78 -22.90 -9.78
N GLU A 65 17.71 -24.20 -10.08
CA GLU A 65 17.82 -24.73 -11.46
C GLU A 65 16.66 -24.33 -12.39
N SER A 66 15.46 -24.11 -11.85
CA SER A 66 14.27 -23.82 -12.66
C SER A 66 13.91 -22.34 -12.63
N SER A 67 14.04 -21.67 -13.77
CA SER A 67 13.69 -20.25 -13.96
C SER A 67 12.25 -19.92 -13.55
N MET A 68 11.35 -20.90 -13.59
CA MET A 68 9.94 -20.74 -13.20
C MET A 68 9.76 -20.65 -11.68
N ASN A 69 10.46 -21.50 -10.91
CA ASN A 69 10.35 -21.50 -9.45
C ASN A 69 10.98 -20.25 -8.83
N GLY A 70 12.10 -19.78 -9.38
CA GLY A 70 12.72 -18.55 -8.90
C GLY A 70 11.87 -17.31 -9.18
N LEU A 71 11.08 -17.30 -10.27
CA LEU A 71 10.12 -16.23 -10.53
C LEU A 71 9.00 -16.22 -9.46
N PHE A 72 8.49 -17.39 -9.06
CA PHE A 72 7.51 -17.48 -7.98
C PHE A 72 8.06 -17.02 -6.63
N ILE A 73 9.29 -17.40 -6.29
CA ILE A 73 9.93 -16.96 -5.04
C ILE A 73 10.11 -15.44 -5.04
N LEU A 74 10.55 -14.86 -6.16
CA LEU A 74 10.65 -13.40 -6.32
C LEU A 74 9.28 -12.72 -6.19
N ALA A 75 8.25 -13.27 -6.84
CA ALA A 75 6.89 -12.74 -6.75
C ALA A 75 6.37 -12.78 -5.31
N ILE A 76 6.58 -13.88 -4.58
CA ILE A 76 6.19 -14.02 -3.17
C ILE A 76 6.96 -13.03 -2.29
N ALA A 77 8.28 -12.92 -2.48
CA ALA A 77 9.09 -11.94 -1.74
C ALA A 77 8.59 -10.51 -1.98
N PHE A 78 8.24 -10.18 -3.21
CA PHE A 78 7.67 -8.88 -3.57
C PHE A 78 6.31 -8.64 -2.90
N VAL A 79 5.43 -9.65 -2.90
CA VAL A 79 4.14 -9.58 -2.21
C VAL A 79 4.35 -9.36 -0.70
N ILE A 80 5.31 -10.03 -0.07
CA ILE A 80 5.63 -9.82 1.35
C ILE A 80 6.07 -8.37 1.61
N ILE A 81 6.94 -7.81 0.76
CA ILE A 81 7.35 -6.40 0.88
C ILE A 81 6.15 -5.46 0.76
N ILE A 82 5.24 -5.74 -0.18
CA ILE A 82 4.01 -4.97 -0.34
C ILE A 82 3.12 -5.07 0.91
N LEU A 83 2.93 -6.27 1.45
CA LEU A 83 2.14 -6.51 2.66
C LEU A 83 2.73 -5.78 3.86
N MET A 84 4.05 -5.80 4.04
CA MET A 84 4.74 -5.04 5.07
C MET A 84 4.53 -3.53 4.92
N SER A 85 4.62 -3.01 3.69
CA SER A 85 4.36 -1.61 3.39
C SER A 85 2.91 -1.22 3.74
N LEU A 86 1.93 -2.03 3.30
CA LEU A 86 0.52 -1.84 3.62
C LEU A 86 0.28 -1.86 5.13
N THR A 87 0.89 -2.80 5.84
CA THR A 87 0.77 -2.92 7.30
C THR A 87 1.30 -1.65 7.98
N SER A 88 2.46 -1.13 7.57
CA SER A 88 3.00 0.13 8.10
C SER A 88 2.08 1.32 7.85
N ILE A 89 1.38 1.34 6.70
CA ILE A 89 0.41 2.38 6.37
C ILE A 89 -0.82 2.30 7.28
N VAL A 90 -1.38 1.10 7.45
CA VAL A 90 -2.52 0.86 8.35
C VAL A 90 -2.18 1.29 9.77
N THR A 91 -0.98 0.97 10.26
CA THR A 91 -0.51 1.42 11.57
C THR A 91 -0.52 2.94 11.70
N LYS A 92 0.05 3.67 10.73
CA LYS A 92 0.07 5.16 10.75
C LYS A 92 -1.32 5.77 10.63
N GLN A 93 -2.22 5.15 9.87
CA GLN A 93 -3.61 5.61 9.76
C GLN A 93 -4.35 5.41 11.09
N ASN A 94 -4.15 4.26 11.74
CA ASN A 94 -4.74 3.95 13.03
C ASN A 94 -4.27 4.94 14.14
N GLU A 95 -2.99 5.31 14.14
CA GLU A 95 -2.46 6.34 15.04
C GLU A 95 -3.15 7.71 14.84
N LYS A 96 -3.39 8.12 13.59
CA LYS A 96 -4.13 9.36 13.30
C LYS A 96 -5.56 9.28 13.78
N ILE A 97 -6.27 8.19 13.49
CA ILE A 97 -7.65 7.98 13.95
C ILE A 97 -7.71 8.09 15.47
N ARG A 98 -6.79 7.42 16.18
CA ARG A 98 -6.70 7.49 17.64
C ARG A 98 -6.51 8.93 18.14
N SER A 99 -5.64 9.72 17.50
CA SER A 99 -5.41 11.13 17.85
C SER A 99 -6.65 12.00 17.59
N LEU A 100 -7.36 11.79 16.47
CA LEU A 100 -8.62 12.48 16.19
C LEU A 100 -9.69 12.13 17.23
N THR A 101 -9.86 10.85 17.58
CA THR A 101 -10.81 10.41 18.61
C THR A 101 -10.49 11.06 19.95
N GLN A 102 -9.22 11.12 20.34
CA GLN A 102 -8.79 11.82 21.57
C GLN A 102 -9.11 13.32 21.52
N THR A 103 -8.88 13.96 20.39
CA THR A 103 -9.17 15.40 20.20
C THR A 103 -10.67 15.66 20.32
N ILE A 104 -11.51 14.81 19.71
CA ILE A 104 -12.98 14.88 19.83
C ILE A 104 -13.41 14.70 21.28
N GLY A 105 -12.90 13.70 22.00
CA GLY A 105 -13.25 13.48 23.41
C GLY A 105 -12.86 14.65 24.32
N MET A 106 -11.73 15.33 24.05
CA MET A 106 -11.36 16.55 24.77
C MET A 106 -12.30 17.73 24.45
N MET A 107 -12.75 17.86 23.20
CA MET A 107 -13.69 18.90 22.81
C MET A 107 -15.06 18.68 23.45
N GLU A 108 -15.59 17.45 23.45
CA GLU A 108 -16.85 17.10 24.12
C GLU A 108 -16.80 17.40 25.62
N LYS A 109 -15.68 17.09 26.28
CA LYS A 109 -15.50 17.41 27.70
C LYS A 109 -15.57 18.92 27.96
N ARG A 110 -14.89 19.73 27.13
CA ARG A 110 -14.88 21.20 27.28
C ARG A 110 -16.28 21.80 27.08
N ILE A 111 -17.02 21.32 26.09
CA ILE A 111 -18.41 21.76 25.85
C ILE A 111 -19.26 21.48 27.08
N ARG A 112 -19.16 20.26 27.64
CA ARG A 112 -19.92 19.88 28.84
C ARG A 112 -19.55 20.69 30.08
N GLU A 113 -18.26 21.05 30.23
CA GLU A 113 -17.81 21.92 31.32
C GLU A 113 -18.36 23.35 31.15
N GLN A 114 -18.43 23.87 29.91
CA GLN A 114 -19.02 25.18 29.63
C GLN A 114 -20.53 25.21 29.91
N GLU A 115 -21.27 24.21 29.43
CA GLU A 115 -22.72 24.08 29.70
C GLU A 115 -23.01 24.01 31.21
N ALA A 116 -22.20 23.27 31.98
CA ALA A 116 -22.34 23.20 33.43
C ALA A 116 -21.98 24.49 34.17
N HIS A 117 -21.18 25.38 33.57
CA HIS A 117 -20.89 26.71 34.11
C HIS A 117 -22.05 27.68 33.85
N GLU A 118 -22.63 27.66 32.64
CA GLU A 118 -23.80 28.48 32.28
C GLU A 118 -25.03 28.14 33.15
N GLU A 119 -25.29 26.86 33.43
CA GLU A 119 -26.39 26.45 34.33
C GLU A 119 -26.22 26.97 35.76
N LYS A 120 -24.98 27.07 36.26
CA LYS A 120 -24.70 27.57 37.61
C LYS A 120 -24.86 29.08 37.73
N GLU A 121 -24.52 29.82 36.68
CA GLU A 121 -24.71 31.28 36.64
C GLU A 121 -26.19 31.65 36.50
N THR A 122 -26.97 30.88 35.74
CA THR A 122 -28.40 31.15 35.50
C THR A 122 -29.31 30.71 36.67
N GLY A 123 -28.87 29.78 37.51
CA GLY A 123 -29.62 29.31 38.68
C GLY A 123 -29.37 30.06 39.99
N SER A 124 -28.56 31.14 39.97
CA SER A 124 -28.29 32.01 41.14
C SER A 124 -29.11 33.30 41.19
N ASP A 125 -29.93 33.59 40.18
CA ASP A 125 -30.94 34.66 40.15
C ASP A 125 -32.33 34.14 40.52
#